data_AF-A0A9N8VQ97-F1
#
_entry.id   AF-A0A9N8VQ97-F1
#
_cell.length_a   1.000
_cell.length_b   1.000
_cell.length_c   1.000
_cell.angle_alpha   90.00
_cell.angle_beta   90.00
_cell.angle_gamma   90.00
#
_symmetry.space_group_name_H-M   'P 1'
#
loop_
_entity.id
_entity.type
_entity.pdbx_description
1 polymer ?
#
loop_
_entity_poly.entity_id
_entity_poly.type
_entity_poly.pdbx_seq_one_letter_code
_entity_poly.pdbx_strand_id
1 'polypeptide(L)'
;MASTAKKLATLSKTAKLIIDLRTGLGAAKVDPDVKKVSLAFSRKQDNAGARENLPRIAFNNPDLNIEVSISKEYGVKPILTVEFGHDDNKEAIIQLSQRYSDDICREFLDVTKATPTMLIQKDPSA
;
A
#
# COMPACT_ATOMS: atom_id res chain seq x y z
N MET A 1 -26.00 24.49 11.68
CA MET A 1 -26.26 23.66 10.49
C MET A 1 -25.20 23.93 9.43
N ALA A 2 -24.49 22.91 8.92
CA ALA A 2 -23.45 23.11 7.90
C ALA A 2 -24.09 23.33 6.52
N SER A 3 -23.63 24.37 5.81
CA SER A 3 -24.08 24.73 4.45
C SER A 3 -23.91 23.59 3.43
N THR A 4 -24.92 23.38 2.60
CA THR A 4 -24.99 22.36 1.53
C THR A 4 -23.79 22.41 0.58
N ALA A 5 -23.21 23.60 0.33
CA ALA A 5 -22.03 23.78 -0.51
C ALA A 5 -20.76 23.17 0.12
N LYS A 6 -20.58 23.29 1.45
CA LYS A 6 -19.49 22.60 2.16
C LYS A 6 -19.64 21.08 2.08
N LYS A 7 -20.89 20.57 2.15
CA LYS A 7 -21.17 19.13 2.06
C LYS A 7 -20.84 18.59 0.66
N LEU A 8 -21.19 19.30 -0.41
CA LEU A 8 -20.87 18.93 -1.80
C LEU A 8 -19.36 18.97 -2.09
N ALA A 9 -18.64 19.98 -1.59
CA ALA A 9 -17.18 20.08 -1.71
C ALA A 9 -16.43 19.00 -0.91
N THR A 10 -16.98 18.53 0.21
CA THR A 10 -16.40 17.39 0.97
C THR A 10 -16.66 16.06 0.27
N LEU A 11 -17.82 15.90 -0.37
CA LEU A 11 -18.12 14.70 -1.18
C LEU A 11 -17.17 14.59 -2.39
N SER A 12 -16.85 15.70 -3.06
CA SER A 12 -15.89 15.67 -4.17
C SER A 12 -14.46 15.32 -3.75
N LYS A 13 -14.01 15.79 -2.57
CA LYS A 13 -12.70 15.41 -2.00
C LYS A 13 -12.65 13.93 -1.63
N THR A 14 -13.71 13.40 -1.04
CA THR A 14 -13.79 11.98 -0.67
C THR A 14 -13.81 11.10 -1.91
N ALA A 15 -14.57 11.48 -2.93
CA ALA A 15 -14.59 10.79 -4.22
C ALA A 15 -13.19 10.76 -4.86
N LYS A 16 -12.48 11.89 -4.83
CA LYS A 16 -11.10 11.96 -5.33
C LYS A 16 -10.15 11.03 -4.57
N LEU A 17 -10.21 11.02 -3.24
CA LEU A 17 -9.41 10.10 -2.42
C LEU A 17 -9.70 8.63 -2.74
N ILE A 18 -10.97 8.26 -2.92
CA ILE A 18 -11.34 6.89 -3.30
C ILE A 18 -10.77 6.54 -4.68
N ILE A 19 -10.82 7.46 -5.64
CA ILE A 19 -10.22 7.26 -6.96
C ILE A 19 -8.69 7.07 -6.82
N ASP A 20 -8.02 7.92 -6.05
CA ASP A 20 -6.58 7.86 -5.84
C ASP A 20 -6.14 6.56 -5.11
N LEU A 21 -7.01 5.97 -4.29
CA LEU A 21 -6.78 4.67 -3.62
C LEU A 21 -7.05 3.46 -4.54
N ARG A 22 -7.99 3.61 -5.47
CA ARG A 22 -8.35 2.58 -6.47
C ARG A 22 -7.45 2.58 -7.69
N THR A 23 -6.59 3.58 -7.85
CA THR A 23 -5.79 3.76 -9.06
C THR A 23 -4.33 4.05 -8.73
N GLY A 24 -3.48 3.90 -9.74
CA GLY A 24 -2.04 4.14 -9.61
C GLY A 24 -1.26 2.94 -9.08
N LEU A 25 0.04 3.16 -8.89
CA LEU A 25 0.96 2.14 -8.42
C LEU A 25 0.60 1.71 -6.98
N GLY A 26 0.50 0.41 -6.73
CA GLY A 26 0.04 -0.15 -5.45
C GLY A 26 -1.47 -0.40 -5.36
N ALA A 27 -2.28 0.05 -6.32
CA ALA A 27 -3.68 -0.37 -6.45
C ALA A 27 -3.75 -1.77 -7.09
N ALA A 28 -3.41 -2.79 -6.29
CA ALA A 28 -3.28 -4.16 -6.75
C ALA A 28 -3.79 -5.12 -5.67
N LYS A 29 -4.26 -6.30 -6.09
CA LYS A 29 -4.59 -7.42 -5.21
C LYS A 29 -3.38 -8.32 -5.04
N VAL A 30 -2.95 -8.56 -3.80
CA VAL A 30 -1.86 -9.49 -3.49
C VAL A 30 -2.35 -10.94 -3.61
N ASP A 31 -1.42 -11.87 -3.83
CA ASP A 31 -1.73 -13.30 -3.81
C ASP A 31 -2.28 -13.72 -2.43
N PRO A 32 -3.34 -14.56 -2.36
CA PRO A 32 -3.90 -15.06 -1.09
C PRO A 32 -2.92 -15.84 -0.20
N ASP A 33 -1.79 -16.28 -0.75
CA ASP A 33 -0.70 -16.89 -0.01
C ASP A 33 0.00 -15.89 0.93
N VAL A 34 -0.05 -14.59 0.64
CA VAL A 34 0.50 -13.56 1.53
C VAL A 34 -0.36 -13.46 2.80
N LYS A 35 0.25 -13.73 3.96
CA LYS A 35 -0.42 -13.68 5.27
C LYS A 35 -0.25 -12.36 5.97
N LYS A 36 0.96 -11.80 5.90
CA LYS A 36 1.30 -10.60 6.65
C LYS A 36 2.33 -9.77 5.92
N VAL A 37 2.19 -8.45 6.03
CA VAL A 37 3.14 -7.47 5.55
C VAL A 37 3.54 -6.57 6.71
N SER A 38 4.83 -6.48 6.98
CA SER A 38 5.39 -5.69 8.09
C SER A 38 6.32 -4.61 7.55
N LEU A 39 6.02 -3.35 7.84
CA LEU A 39 6.87 -2.21 7.50
C LEU A 39 7.50 -1.63 8.76
N ALA A 40 8.83 -1.68 8.87
CA ALA A 40 9.58 -1.08 9.96
C ALA A 40 10.47 0.07 9.44
N PHE A 41 10.37 1.26 10.04
CA PHE A 41 11.23 2.40 9.68
C PHE A 41 11.40 3.41 10.82
N SER A 42 12.40 4.30 10.71
CA SER A 42 12.59 5.43 11.63
C SER A 42 11.99 6.73 11.08
N ARG A 43 11.39 7.56 11.96
CA ARG A 43 10.95 8.93 11.58
C ARG A 43 12.10 9.88 11.28
N LYS A 44 13.31 9.58 11.77
CA LYS A 44 14.48 10.48 11.67
C LYS A 44 15.27 10.29 10.37
N GLN A 45 14.80 9.44 9.47
CA GLN A 45 15.42 9.20 8.16
C GLN A 45 14.39 9.40 7.04
N ASP A 46 14.90 9.75 5.85
CA ASP A 46 14.07 9.93 4.67
C ASP A 46 13.61 8.57 4.12
N ASN A 47 12.48 8.11 4.65
CA ASN A 47 11.83 6.85 4.31
C ASN A 47 10.46 7.08 3.66
N ALA A 48 10.27 8.26 3.04
CA ALA A 48 8.97 8.66 2.51
C ALA A 48 8.43 7.68 1.45
N GLY A 49 9.31 7.14 0.61
CA GLY A 49 8.93 6.20 -0.46
C GLY A 49 8.36 4.88 0.05
N ALA A 50 8.70 4.44 1.26
CA ALA A 50 8.15 3.23 1.85
C ALA A 50 6.66 3.34 2.22
N ARG A 51 6.14 4.57 2.35
CA ARG A 51 4.81 4.84 2.89
C ARG A 51 3.76 5.16 1.83
N GLU A 52 4.17 5.58 0.65
CA GLU A 52 3.28 6.21 -0.33
C GLU A 52 2.26 5.24 -0.92
N ASN A 53 2.68 4.02 -1.22
CA ASN A 53 1.83 3.04 -1.90
C ASN A 53 1.06 2.11 -0.94
N LEU A 54 1.44 2.07 0.34
CA LEU A 54 0.82 1.23 1.37
C LEU A 54 -0.70 1.46 1.51
N PRO A 55 -1.21 2.71 1.49
CA PRO A 55 -2.65 2.97 1.58
C PRO A 55 -3.44 2.35 0.40
N ARG A 56 -2.88 2.36 -0.81
CA ARG A 56 -3.51 1.74 -1.98
C ARG A 56 -3.54 0.22 -1.83
N ILE A 57 -2.45 -0.37 -1.36
CA ILE A 57 -2.36 -1.82 -1.09
C ILE A 57 -3.40 -2.22 -0.04
N ALA A 58 -3.44 -1.52 1.10
CA ALA A 58 -4.40 -1.79 2.18
C ALA A 58 -5.85 -1.66 1.72
N PHE A 59 -6.15 -0.64 0.90
CA PHE A 59 -7.49 -0.42 0.38
C PHE A 59 -7.97 -1.55 -0.54
N ASN A 60 -7.07 -2.12 -1.36
CA ASN A 60 -7.39 -3.19 -2.29
C ASN A 60 -7.33 -4.60 -1.65
N ASN A 61 -6.77 -4.72 -0.45
CA ASN A 61 -6.56 -5.99 0.27
C ASN A 61 -7.03 -5.84 1.73
N PRO A 62 -8.35 -5.70 1.99
CA PRO A 62 -8.87 -5.43 3.32
C PRO A 62 -8.59 -6.56 4.34
N ASP A 63 -8.41 -7.79 3.87
CA ASP A 63 -8.14 -8.96 4.71
C ASP A 63 -6.64 -9.18 4.97
N LEU A 64 -5.76 -8.40 4.31
CA LEU A 64 -4.32 -8.51 4.48
C LEU A 64 -3.90 -7.87 5.81
N ASN A 65 -3.21 -8.63 6.66
CA ASN A 65 -2.64 -8.09 7.89
C ASN A 65 -1.42 -7.22 7.58
N ILE A 66 -1.55 -5.90 7.70
CA ILE A 66 -0.46 -4.95 7.49
C ILE A 66 -0.09 -4.30 8.83
N GLU A 67 1.16 -4.53 9.27
CA GLU A 67 1.71 -3.93 10.48
C GLU A 67 2.75 -2.86 10.15
N VAL A 68 2.67 -1.71 10.82
CA VAL A 68 3.63 -0.61 10.63
C VAL A 68 4.28 -0.25 11.96
N SER A 69 5.59 -0.51 12.06
CA SER A 69 6.40 -0.18 13.22
C SER A 69 7.26 1.06 12.94
N ILE A 70 7.11 2.08 13.79
CA ILE A 70 7.80 3.35 13.63
C ILE A 70 8.74 3.58 14.81
N SER A 71 10.04 3.45 14.57
CA SER A 71 11.06 3.70 15.59
C SER A 71 11.38 5.20 15.73
N LYS A 72 11.71 5.61 16.96
CA LYS A 72 12.25 6.95 17.28
C LYS A 72 13.78 6.98 17.25
N GLU A 73 14.40 5.81 17.20
CA GLU A 73 15.85 5.63 17.21
C GLU A 73 16.45 5.96 15.85
N TYR A 74 17.68 6.45 15.87
CA TYR A 74 18.44 6.72 14.65
C TYR A 74 19.18 5.44 14.22
N GLY A 75 19.34 5.25 12.91
CA GLY A 75 20.06 4.09 12.36
C GLY A 75 19.23 2.83 12.14
N VAL A 76 17.93 2.85 12.43
CA VAL A 76 17.02 1.75 12.05
C VAL A 76 16.85 1.75 10.54
N LYS A 77 17.32 0.68 9.90
CA LYS A 77 17.17 0.49 8.45
C LYS A 77 15.71 0.26 8.11
N PRO A 78 15.15 0.97 7.12
CA PRO A 78 13.78 0.73 6.67
C PRO A 78 13.70 -0.61 5.95
N ILE A 79 12.82 -1.49 6.42
CA ILE A 79 12.62 -2.85 5.90
C ILE A 79 11.13 -3.12 5.73
N LEU A 80 10.78 -3.77 4.62
CA LEU A 80 9.46 -4.35 4.37
C LEU A 80 9.59 -5.87 4.34
N THR A 81 8.85 -6.55 5.20
CA THR A 81 8.83 -8.02 5.29
C THR A 81 7.47 -8.54 4.82
N VAL A 82 7.48 -9.60 4.01
CA VAL A 82 6.29 -10.30 3.53
C VAL A 82 6.36 -11.75 4.00
N GLU A 83 5.34 -12.19 4.74
CA GLU A 83 5.19 -13.55 5.25
C GLU A 83 4.18 -14.31 4.38
N PHE A 84 4.57 -15.50 3.91
CA PHE A 84 3.73 -16.39 3.08
C PHE A 84 3.20 -17.57 3.90
N GLY A 85 2.04 -18.10 3.52
CA GLY A 85 1.33 -19.12 4.29
C GLY A 85 1.62 -20.56 3.86
N HIS A 86 2.07 -20.79 2.63
CA HIS A 86 2.21 -22.14 2.09
C HIS A 86 3.55 -22.83 2.42
N ASP A 87 4.60 -22.05 2.68
CA ASP A 87 5.91 -22.55 3.11
C ASP A 87 6.14 -22.08 4.56
N ASP A 88 6.25 -23.03 5.50
CA ASP A 88 6.50 -22.79 6.94
C ASP A 88 7.61 -21.74 7.17
N ASN A 89 7.22 -20.47 7.36
CA ASN A 89 8.06 -19.30 7.63
C ASN A 89 8.91 -18.79 6.45
N LYS A 90 8.46 -18.94 5.20
CA LYS A 90 9.11 -18.21 4.10
C LYS A 90 8.79 -16.73 4.21
N GLU A 91 9.84 -15.95 4.44
CA GLU A 91 9.79 -14.50 4.45
C GLU A 91 10.54 -13.92 3.25
N ALA A 92 9.96 -12.91 2.60
CA ALA A 92 10.68 -12.05 1.68
C ALA A 92 10.98 -10.70 2.36
N ILE A 93 12.24 -10.28 2.29
CA ILE A 93 12.71 -9.03 2.90
C ILE A 93 13.10 -8.06 1.77
N ILE A 94 12.38 -6.95 1.69
CA ILE A 94 12.63 -5.87 0.73
C ILE A 94 13.31 -4.72 1.47
N GLN A 95 14.55 -4.43 1.09
CA GLN A 95 15.33 -3.31 1.63
C GLN A 95 14.87 -1.99 0.98
N LEU A 96 14.60 -0.99 1.81
CA LEU A 96 13.99 0.27 1.35
C LEU A 96 14.99 1.45 1.31
N SER A 97 16.17 1.27 1.89
CA SER A 97 17.17 2.34 2.02
C SER A 97 17.64 2.83 0.65
N GLN A 98 17.64 4.15 0.45
CA GLN A 98 18.14 4.81 -0.78
C GLN A 98 17.41 4.39 -2.06
N ARG A 99 16.12 4.08 -1.98
CA ARG A 99 15.31 3.66 -3.13
C ARG A 99 14.09 4.55 -3.30
N TYR A 100 13.66 4.70 -4.55
CA TYR A 100 12.42 5.39 -4.86
C TYR A 100 11.21 4.53 -4.51
N SER A 101 10.12 5.21 -4.14
CA SER A 101 8.81 4.65 -3.82
C SER A 101 8.32 3.66 -4.88
N ASP A 102 8.48 4.03 -6.15
CA ASP A 102 7.99 3.24 -7.28
C ASP A 102 8.74 1.92 -7.43
N ASP A 103 10.06 1.93 -7.24
CA ASP A 103 10.89 0.74 -7.38
C ASP A 103 10.63 -0.26 -6.25
N ILE A 104 10.45 0.26 -5.02
CA ILE A 104 10.03 -0.53 -3.86
C ILE A 104 8.67 -1.18 -4.14
N CYS A 105 7.72 -0.40 -4.66
CA CYS A 105 6.38 -0.90 -4.92
C CYS A 105 6.36 -1.96 -6.01
N ARG A 106 7.11 -1.77 -7.12
CA ARG A 106 7.23 -2.78 -8.17
C ARG A 106 7.79 -4.09 -7.64
N GLU A 107 8.89 -4.04 -6.88
CA GLU A 107 9.46 -5.25 -6.27
C GLU A 107 8.47 -5.93 -5.32
N PHE A 108 7.75 -5.15 -4.50
CA PHE A 108 6.70 -5.71 -3.65
C PHE A 108 5.62 -6.43 -4.47
N LEU A 109 5.14 -5.81 -5.54
CA LEU A 109 4.12 -6.41 -6.41
C LEU A 109 4.64 -7.69 -7.08
N ASP A 110 5.89 -7.70 -7.52
CA ASP A 110 6.52 -8.88 -8.14
C ASP A 110 6.69 -10.02 -7.13
N VAL A 111 7.21 -9.72 -5.93
CA VAL A 111 7.41 -10.69 -4.83
C VAL A 111 6.08 -11.30 -4.37
N THR A 112 5.03 -10.47 -4.27
CA THR A 112 3.69 -10.89 -3.83
C THR A 112 2.82 -11.43 -4.96
N LYS A 113 3.34 -11.52 -6.19
CA LYS A 113 2.60 -11.90 -7.40
C LYS A 113 1.29 -11.12 -7.55
N ALA A 114 1.30 -9.85 -7.14
CA ALA A 114 0.12 -9.03 -7.10
C ALA A 114 -0.40 -8.73 -8.50
N THR A 115 -1.73 -8.71 -8.63
CA THR A 115 -2.41 -8.40 -9.88
C THR A 115 -2.96 -6.97 -9.82
N PRO A 116 -2.70 -6.11 -10.82
CA PRO A 116 -3.27 -4.76 -10.85
C PRO A 116 -4.80 -4.82 -10.80
N THR A 117 -5.41 -4.03 -9.93
CA THR A 117 -6.86 -3.87 -9.92
C THR A 117 -7.23 -2.99 -11.11
N MET A 118 -7.44 -3.58 -12.29
CA MET A 118 -7.79 -2.78 -13.47
C MET A 118 -9.08 -1.99 -13.22
N LEU A 119 -9.04 -0.74 -13.70
CA LEU A 119 -10.12 0.23 -13.73
C LEU A 119 -11.45 -0.44 -14.10
N ILE A 120 -12.51 0.00 -13.40
CA ILE A 120 -13.91 -0.15 -13.78
C ILE A 120 -13.99 -0.28 -15.30
N GLN A 121 -14.24 -1.48 -15.81
CA GLN A 121 -14.69 -1.61 -17.19
C GLN A 121 -15.96 -0.79 -17.23
N LYS A 122 -15.97 0.29 -18.02
CA LYS A 122 -17.20 0.99 -18.35
C LYS A 122 -18.18 -0.08 -18.80
N ASP A 123 -19.25 -0.31 -18.06
CA ASP A 123 -20.28 -1.28 -18.44
C ASP A 123 -20.63 -1.04 -19.92
N PRO A 124 -20.42 -2.02 -20.81
CA PRO A 124 -20.79 -1.88 -22.20
C PRO A 124 -22.30 -2.13 -22.32
N SER A 125 -23.13 -1.44 -21.54
CA SER A 125 -24.60 -1.50 -21.55
C SER A 125 -25.20 -0.45 -20.61
N ALA A 126 -25.26 0.81 -21.04
CA ALA A 126 -26.20 1.80 -20.51
C ALA A 126 -26.59 2.76 -21.64
#